data_AF-A0AAW0WJ27-F1
#
_entry.id   AF-A0AAW0WJ27-F1
#
_cell.length_a   1.000
_cell.length_b   1.000
_cell.length_c   1.000
_cell.angle_alpha   90.00
_cell.angle_beta   90.00
_cell.angle_gamma   90.00
#
_symmetry.space_group_name_H-M   'P 1'
#
loop_
_entity.id
_entity.type
_entity.pdbx_description
1 polymer ?
#
loop_
_entity_poly.entity_id
_entity_poly.type
_entity_poly.pdbx_seq_one_letter_code
_entity_poly.pdbx_strand_id
1 'polypeptide(L)'
;STDSPGLCAFILTIISYLLIVATFPFSLCLCIKVVQEYERAVIFRLGRLLKGGAKGPGIFFVIPCIDSYRKVDLRTVSFDVPPQEPLDSPPGRHYLEERPGYPQPG
;
A
#
# COMPACT_ATOMS: atom_id res chain seq x y z
N SER A 1 28.20 19.05 52.75
CA SER A 1 27.48 20.24 52.26
C SER A 1 26.17 19.71 51.73
N THR A 2 25.05 20.09 52.34
CA THR A 2 23.73 19.61 51.97
C THR A 2 23.46 19.98 50.52
N ASP A 3 23.56 19.02 49.60
CA ASP A 3 23.18 19.19 48.20
C ASP A 3 21.65 19.27 48.14
N SER A 4 21.10 20.40 48.57
CA SER A 4 19.72 20.75 48.32
C SER A 4 19.49 20.61 46.81
N PRO A 5 18.51 19.81 46.35
CA PRO A 5 18.18 19.78 44.93
C PRO A 5 17.86 21.22 44.54
N GLY A 6 18.80 21.85 43.81
CA GLY A 6 18.71 23.27 43.54
C GLY A 6 17.43 23.59 42.77
N LEU A 7 17.05 24.87 42.71
CA LEU A 7 15.98 25.36 41.84
C LEU A 7 16.09 24.77 40.42
N CYS A 8 17.31 24.57 39.92
CA CYS A 8 17.59 23.91 38.66
C CYS A 8 17.01 22.48 38.58
N ALA A 9 17.16 21.65 39.62
CA ALA A 9 16.63 20.30 39.65
C ALA A 9 15.09 20.31 39.57
N PHE A 10 14.43 21.19 40.33
CA PHE A 10 12.97 21.35 40.26
C PHE A 10 12.50 21.81 38.88
N ILE A 11 13.19 22.80 38.29
CA ILE A 11 12.87 23.29 36.94
C ILE A 11 13.03 22.15 35.91
N LEU A 12 14.12 21.38 35.97
CA LEU A 12 14.35 20.25 35.06
C LEU A 12 13.30 19.15 35.23
N THR A 13 12.89 18.83 36.47
CA THR A 13 11.83 17.86 36.73
C THR A 13 10.49 18.32 36.16
N ILE A 14 10.13 19.60 36.34
CA ILE A 14 8.88 20.16 35.79
C ILE A 14 8.90 20.13 34.26
N ILE A 15 10.00 20.54 33.64
CA ILE A 15 10.14 20.52 32.17
C ILE A 15 10.05 19.09 31.63
N SER A 16 10.72 18.12 32.27
CA SER A 16 10.63 16.70 31.91
C SER A 16 9.19 16.20 31.96
N TYR A 17 8.47 16.49 33.03
CA TYR A 17 7.08 16.07 33.19
C TYR A 17 6.16 16.73 32.14
N LEU A 18 6.36 18.03 31.87
CA LEU A 18 5.62 18.76 30.84
C LEU A 18 5.85 18.14 29.46
N LEU A 19 7.10 17.83 29.10
CA LEU A 19 7.41 17.17 27.83
C LEU A 19 6.75 15.80 27.72
N ILE A 20 6.76 14.99 28.78
CA ILE A 20 6.08 13.68 28.78
C ILE A 20 4.57 13.86 28.57
N VAL A 21 3.93 14.74 29.34
CA VAL A 21 2.48 14.98 29.25
C VAL A 21 2.08 15.56 27.90
N ALA A 22 2.93 16.40 27.27
CA ALA A 22 2.67 16.97 25.95
C ALA A 22 2.89 15.96 24.81
N THR A 23 3.92 15.13 24.91
CA THR A 23 4.27 14.15 23.85
C THR A 23 3.43 12.87 23.91
N PHE A 24 2.94 12.49 25.09
CA PHE A 24 2.09 11.32 25.29
C PHE A 24 0.80 11.32 24.43
N PRO A 25 -0.06 12.36 24.43
CA PRO A 25 -1.27 12.37 23.60
C PRO A 25 -0.94 12.42 22.11
N PHE A 26 0.14 13.11 21.72
CA PHE A 26 0.60 13.16 20.33
C PHE A 26 1.03 11.77 19.84
N SER A 27 1.80 11.05 20.64
CA SER A 27 2.20 9.66 20.35
C SER A 27 0.97 8.74 20.23
N LEU A 28 0.00 8.85 21.15
CA LEU A 28 -1.23 8.06 21.11
C LEU A 28 -2.04 8.32 19.83
N CYS A 29 -2.25 9.59 19.48
CA CYS A 29 -2.97 9.97 18.26
C CYS A 29 -2.27 9.48 16.98
N LEU A 30 -0.93 9.49 16.95
CA LEU A 30 -0.19 8.97 15.79
C LEU A 30 -0.25 7.44 15.68
N CYS A 31 -0.34 6.73 16.79
CA CYS A 31 -0.43 5.26 16.81
C CYS A 31 -1.81 4.74 16.38
N ILE A 32 -2.87 5.55 16.57
CA ILE A 32 -4.24 5.16 16.27
C ILE A 32 -4.57 5.62 14.84
N LYS A 33 -4.57 4.67 13.90
CA LYS A 33 -5.01 4.90 12.52
C LYS A 33 -6.28 4.06 12.26
N VAL A 34 -7.37 4.75 11.92
CA VAL A 34 -8.64 4.12 11.57
C VAL A 34 -8.66 3.84 10.06
N VAL A 35 -8.99 2.61 9.68
CA VAL A 35 -9.09 2.16 8.28
C VAL A 35 -10.56 1.91 7.96
N GLN A 36 -11.02 2.41 6.81
CA GLN A 36 -12.42 2.28 6.39
C GLN A 36 -12.77 0.86 5.92
N GLU A 37 -14.07 0.55 5.92
CA GLU A 37 -14.56 -0.82 5.67
C GLU A 37 -14.30 -1.36 4.26
N TYR A 38 -14.22 -0.43 3.31
CA TYR A 38 -14.05 -0.70 1.88
C TYR A 38 -12.57 -0.76 1.46
N GLU A 39 -11.65 -0.41 2.37
CA GLU A 39 -10.22 -0.41 2.12
C GLU A 39 -9.58 -1.57 2.88
N ARG A 40 -8.86 -2.45 2.18
CA ARG A 40 -7.97 -3.41 2.87
C ARG A 40 -6.62 -2.77 3.09
N ALA A 41 -6.18 -2.78 4.34
CA ALA A 41 -4.85 -2.34 4.71
C ALA A 41 -3.88 -3.52 4.72
N VAL A 42 -2.81 -3.41 3.97
CA VAL A 42 -1.66 -4.29 4.08
C VAL A 42 -0.59 -3.56 4.88
N ILE A 43 -0.25 -4.12 6.05
CA ILE A 43 0.76 -3.56 6.95
C ILE A 43 2.05 -4.36 6.78
N PHE A 44 3.11 -3.66 6.42
CA PHE A 44 4.46 -4.21 6.33
C PHE A 44 5.26 -3.75 7.54
N ARG A 45 5.69 -4.70 8.37
CA ARG A 45 6.55 -4.43 9.52
C ARG A 45 7.98 -4.78 9.15
N LEU A 46 8.86 -3.77 9.06
CA LEU A 46 10.29 -3.96 8.76
C LEU A 46 10.54 -4.81 7.49
N GLY A 47 9.74 -4.58 6.44
CA GLY A 47 9.84 -5.34 5.18
C GLY A 47 9.25 -6.76 5.21
N ARG A 48 8.69 -7.21 6.34
CA ARG A 48 7.97 -8.49 6.44
C ARG A 48 6.47 -8.26 6.48
N LEU A 49 5.74 -9.04 5.69
CA LEU A 49 4.28 -9.05 5.74
C LEU A 49 3.85 -9.54 7.13
N LEU A 50 2.98 -8.79 7.79
CA LEU A 50 2.43 -9.21 9.08
C LEU A 50 1.70 -10.56 8.87
N LYS A 51 1.94 -11.57 9.74
CA LYS A 51 1.47 -12.97 9.61
C LYS A 51 -0.04 -13.17 9.35
N GLY A 52 -0.85 -12.11 9.40
CA GLY A 52 -2.29 -12.14 9.09
C GLY A 52 -2.66 -11.60 7.70
N GLY A 53 -1.71 -11.30 6.81
CA GLY A 53 -2.01 -10.82 5.46
C GLY A 53 -2.73 -9.47 5.42
N ALA A 54 -3.52 -9.23 4.37
CA ALA A 54 -4.44 -8.09 4.28
C ALA A 54 -5.49 -8.25 5.37
N LYS A 55 -5.28 -7.57 6.51
CA LYS A 55 -6.24 -7.59 7.60
C LYS A 55 -7.51 -6.89 7.15
N GLY A 56 -8.64 -7.45 7.58
CA GLY A 56 -9.96 -6.88 7.31
C GLY A 56 -10.07 -5.46 7.87
N PRO A 57 -11.14 -4.75 7.55
CA PRO A 57 -11.32 -3.38 8.02
C PRO A 57 -11.47 -3.28 9.56
N GLY A 58 -11.05 -2.16 10.13
CA GLY A 58 -11.07 -1.95 11.58
C GLY A 58 -10.08 -0.90 12.09
N ILE A 59 -10.05 -0.74 13.42
CA ILE A 59 -9.08 0.11 14.10
C ILE A 59 -7.77 -0.68 14.22
N PHE A 60 -6.71 -0.18 13.60
CA PHE A 60 -5.39 -0.80 13.68
C PHE A 60 -4.43 0.12 14.43
N PHE A 61 -3.75 -0.43 15.43
CA PHE A 61 -2.59 0.21 16.02
C PHE A 61 -1.42 0.04 15.06
N VAL A 62 -1.05 1.15 14.40
CA VAL A 62 0.07 1.20 13.46
C VAL A 62 1.14 2.06 14.09
N ILE A 63 2.34 1.50 14.30
CA ILE A 63 3.46 2.27 14.84
C ILE A 63 4.04 3.10 13.70
N PRO A 64 3.91 4.44 13.71
CA PRO A 64 4.26 5.30 12.57
C PRO A 64 5.73 5.20 12.15
N CYS A 65 6.63 4.79 13.06
CA CYS A 65 8.06 4.68 12.79
C CYS A 65 8.50 3.33 12.23
N ILE A 66 7.70 2.27 12.39
CA ILE A 66 8.13 0.88 12.11
C ILE A 66 7.23 0.21 11.06
N ASP A 67 5.95 0.57 11.07
CA ASP A 67 4.94 -0.07 10.26
C ASP A 67 4.63 0.80 9.04
N SER A 68 4.85 0.25 7.83
CA SER A 68 4.46 0.88 6.58
C SER A 68 3.05 0.41 6.19
N TYR A 69 2.19 1.36 5.85
CA TYR A 69 0.76 1.14 5.64
C TYR A 69 0.38 1.41 4.19
N ARG A 70 -0.17 0.39 3.50
CA ARG A 70 -0.71 0.54 2.13
C ARG A 70 -2.19 0.17 2.09
N LYS A 71 -3.01 1.10 1.61
CA LYS A 71 -4.43 0.87 1.32
C LYS A 71 -4.56 0.25 -0.05
N VAL A 72 -5.34 -0.82 -0.14
CA VAL A 72 -5.75 -1.43 -1.40
C VAL A 72 -7.27 -1.34 -1.45
N ASP A 73 -7.78 -0.66 -2.48
CA ASP A 73 -9.20 -0.64 -2.76
C ASP A 73 -9.63 -2.03 -3.25
N LEU A 74 -10.76 -2.51 -2.75
CA LEU A 74 -11.33 -3.81 -3.14
C LEU A 74 -12.14 -3.71 -4.44
N ARG A 75 -12.36 -2.51 -4.98
CA ARG A 75 -13.11 -2.33 -6.22
C ARG A 75 -12.36 -2.91 -7.41
N THR A 76 -13.10 -3.62 -8.27
CA THR A 76 -12.56 -4.15 -9.53
C THR A 76 -12.29 -3.00 -10.50
N VAL A 77 -11.01 -2.78 -10.83
CA VAL A 77 -10.61 -1.89 -11.91
C VAL A 77 -10.51 -2.72 -13.18
N SER A 78 -11.33 -2.41 -14.17
CA SER A 78 -11.21 -2.98 -15.52
C SER A 78 -10.01 -2.33 -16.21
N PHE A 79 -8.95 -3.09 -16.42
CA PHE A 79 -7.87 -2.69 -17.32
C PHE A 79 -8.26 -3.09 -18.74
N ASP A 80 -8.36 -2.10 -19.63
CA ASP A 80 -8.47 -2.36 -21.06
C ASP A 80 -7.14 -2.93 -21.54
N VAL A 81 -7.12 -4.25 -21.78
CA VAL A 81 -5.96 -4.91 -22.38
C VAL A 81 -5.86 -4.41 -23.82
N PRO A 82 -4.72 -3.83 -24.23
CA PRO A 82 -4.54 -3.41 -25.61
C PRO A 82 -4.69 -4.65 -26.51
N PRO A 83 -5.45 -4.55 -27.63
CA PRO A 83 -5.66 -5.67 -28.52
C PRO A 83 -4.30 -6.18 -29.03
N GLN A 84 -3.91 -7.37 -28.57
CA GLN A 84 -2.71 -8.05 -29.04
C GLN A 84 -3.03 -8.73 -30.36
N GLU A 85 -2.25 -8.44 -31.41
CA GLU A 85 -2.35 -9.14 -32.69
C GLU A 85 -2.08 -10.64 -32.46
N PRO A 86 -3.03 -11.53 -32.79
CA PRO A 86 -2.78 -12.97 -32.73
C PRO A 86 -1.65 -13.32 -33.69
N LEU A 87 -0.60 -13.94 -33.19
CA LEU A 87 0.59 -14.36 -33.95
C LEU A 87 0.30 -15.48 -34.97
N ASP A 88 -0.96 -15.79 -35.22
CA ASP A 88 -1.43 -16.87 -36.09
C ASP A 88 -2.09 -16.36 -37.38
N SER A 89 -1.82 -15.12 -37.82
CA SER A 89 -2.13 -14.75 -39.20
C SER A 89 -1.16 -15.50 -40.14
N PRO A 90 -1.62 -16.46 -40.95
CA PRO A 90 -0.75 -17.13 -41.90
C PRO A 90 -0.30 -16.09 -42.94
N PRO A 91 1.01 -15.92 -43.20
CA PRO A 91 1.43 -15.06 -44.28
C PRO A 91 1.04 -15.74 -45.59
N GLY A 92 0.19 -15.10 -46.39
CA GLY A 92 0.08 -15.44 -47.81
C GLY A 92 -1.28 -15.89 -48.35
N ARG A 93 -2.36 -15.16 -48.04
CA ARG A 93 -3.57 -15.18 -48.89
C ARG A 93 -3.61 -14.06 -49.94
N HIS A 94 -2.46 -13.50 -50.29
CA HIS A 94 -2.32 -12.55 -51.40
C HIS A 94 -1.57 -13.12 -52.63
N TYR A 95 -1.32 -14.43 -52.68
CA TYR A 95 -0.54 -15.07 -53.77
C TYR A 95 -1.31 -16.13 -54.61
N LEU A 96 -2.62 -16.29 -54.41
CA LEU A 96 -3.40 -17.33 -55.10
C LEU A 96 -4.44 -16.80 -56.10
N GLU A 97 -4.43 -15.50 -56.43
CA GLU A 97 -5.35 -14.88 -57.42
C GLU A 97 -4.60 -14.38 -58.66
N GLU A 98 -3.50 -15.04 -59.06
CA GLU A 98 -2.67 -14.64 -60.23
C GLU A 98 -2.31 -15.85 -61.12
N ARG A 99 -3.09 -16.94 -61.09
CA ARG A 99 -2.86 -18.10 -61.98
C ARG A 99 -3.94 -18.16 -63.07
N PRO A 100 -3.65 -17.74 -64.32
CA PRO A 100 -4.57 -17.96 -65.43
C PRO A 100 -4.49 -19.43 -65.83
N GLY A 101 -5.61 -20.16 -65.74
CA GLY A 101 -5.71 -21.48 -66.35
C GLY A 101 -6.39 -22.60 -65.55
N TYR A 102 -7.43 -22.33 -64.76
CA TYR A 102 -8.31 -23.41 -64.32
C TYR A 102 -9.48 -23.60 -65.30
N PRO A 103 -9.72 -24.82 -65.84
CA PRO A 103 -10.91 -25.10 -66.62
C PRO A 103 -12.12 -25.10 -65.67
N GLN A 104 -13.16 -24.34 -66.02
CA GLN A 104 -14.44 -24.39 -65.31
C GLN A 104 -15.17 -25.69 -65.69
N PRO A 105 -15.69 -26.47 -64.73
CA PRO A 105 -16.60 -27.58 -65.06
C PRO A 105 -17.93 -27.01 -65.55
N GLY A 106 -18.45 -27.62 -66.63
CA GLY A 106 -19.62 -27.15 -67.39
C GLY A 106 -20.96 -27.32 -66.68
#